data_AF-A0A2V5HFY6-F1
#
_entry.id   AF-A0A2V5HFY6-F1
#
_cell.length_a   1.000
_cell.length_b   1.000
_cell.length_c   1.000
_cell.angle_alpha   90.00
_cell.angle_beta   90.00
_cell.angle_gamma   90.00
#
_symmetry.space_group_name_H-M   'P 1'
#
loop_
_entity.id
_entity.type
_entity.pdbx_description
1 polymer ?
#
loop_
_entity_poly.entity_id
_entity_poly.type
_entity_poly.pdbx_seq_one_letter_code
_entity_poly.pdbx_strand_id
1 'polypeptide(L)'
;MANDSAPIQGIAGHYTGDSLALQATLATLLGCALYSALELILLIFVTFHHYAGLYFWSLLLSTSLGIVPQSLGLLLKYFKLAPIYLSVTLTTFGWAIMVTGQSVVLYSRLHLVVRNAVVLRSVLTMIVVDAIIIQIPHIVFSYGVIADDSGSRYMRIYTIWEKLQMTVFFTQEVIISAIFLVQTVRLLTLYPNRSKRRSLIMYQLLGINAAIILMDISLLVLEYLNIYIIQVSLKTFFYTIKFKLEFAVLSRLVSFVNYEPEQDSAMTVLS
;
A
#
# COMPACT_ATOMS: atom_id res chain seq x y z
N MET A 1 19.74 24.71 -17.13
CA MET A 1 20.68 23.58 -16.96
C MET A 1 20.66 23.20 -15.49
N ALA A 2 19.92 22.15 -15.15
CA ALA A 2 19.74 21.71 -13.77
C ALA A 2 21.05 21.07 -13.28
N ASN A 3 21.48 21.46 -12.09
CA ASN A 3 22.67 20.94 -11.45
C ASN A 3 22.36 19.55 -10.87
N ASP A 4 22.50 18.51 -11.69
CA ASP A 4 22.18 17.08 -11.38
C ASP A 4 23.15 16.42 -10.35
N SER A 5 23.94 17.21 -9.63
CA SER A 5 24.97 16.72 -8.70
C SER A 5 24.75 17.05 -7.23
N ALA A 6 23.63 17.69 -6.86
CA ALA A 6 23.27 17.84 -5.46
C ALA A 6 22.65 16.53 -4.93
N PRO A 7 23.13 15.97 -3.81
CA PRO A 7 22.50 14.79 -3.22
C PRO A 7 21.04 15.09 -2.89
N ILE A 8 20.14 14.20 -3.30
CA ILE A 8 18.71 14.34 -3.05
C ILE A 8 18.51 14.42 -1.53
N GLN A 9 17.91 15.53 -1.08
CA GLN A 9 17.73 15.80 0.34
C GLN A 9 16.85 14.71 0.98
N GLY A 10 17.19 14.30 2.22
CA GLY A 10 16.41 13.34 3.01
C GLY A 10 16.78 11.87 2.82
N ILE A 11 17.66 11.54 1.86
CA ILE A 11 18.12 10.15 1.66
C ILE A 11 19.16 9.74 2.72
N ALA A 12 20.29 10.44 2.82
CA ALA A 12 21.39 10.12 3.76
C ALA A 12 21.26 10.73 5.17
N GLY A 13 20.29 11.61 5.40
CA GLY A 13 20.26 12.37 6.66
C GLY A 13 18.91 12.99 6.98
N HIS A 14 18.91 13.75 8.07
CA HIS A 14 17.79 14.58 8.51
C HIS A 14 17.47 15.65 7.47
N TYR A 15 16.27 16.24 7.57
CA TYR A 15 15.94 17.37 6.72
C TYR A 15 16.81 18.58 7.12
N THR A 16 17.57 19.12 6.15
CA THR A 16 18.53 20.22 6.36
C THR A 16 18.00 21.58 5.90
N GLY A 17 16.70 21.68 5.56
CA GLY A 17 16.09 22.94 5.14
C GLY A 17 15.38 23.67 6.29
N ASP A 18 15.43 25.00 6.26
CA ASP A 18 14.77 25.86 7.27
C ASP A 18 13.31 26.20 6.92
N SER A 19 12.71 25.55 5.91
CA SER A 19 11.31 25.79 5.56
C SER A 19 10.38 25.14 6.59
N LEU A 20 9.84 25.97 7.48
CA LEU A 20 8.76 25.64 8.41
C LEU A 20 7.56 25.01 7.68
N ALA A 21 7.25 25.48 6.47
CA ALA A 21 6.15 24.95 5.68
C ALA A 21 6.36 23.47 5.32
N LEU A 22 7.60 23.07 4.98
CA LEU A 22 7.89 21.67 4.67
C LEU A 22 7.82 20.81 5.94
N GLN A 23 8.42 21.25 7.04
CA GLN A 23 8.39 20.51 8.31
C GLN A 23 6.96 20.32 8.81
N ALA A 24 6.14 21.37 8.77
CA ALA A 24 4.72 21.30 9.11
C ALA A 24 3.98 20.32 8.21
N THR A 25 4.19 20.37 6.89
CA THR A 25 3.58 19.44 5.94
C THR A 25 3.94 17.98 6.25
N LEU A 26 5.22 17.70 6.54
CA LEU A 26 5.69 16.35 6.90
C LEU A 26 5.07 15.87 8.21
N ALA A 27 5.08 16.72 9.25
CA ALA A 27 4.47 16.40 10.54
C ALA A 27 2.97 16.12 10.40
N THR A 28 2.25 16.95 9.63
CA THR A 28 0.82 16.77 9.38
C THR A 28 0.55 15.47 8.61
N LEU A 29 1.27 15.20 7.52
CA LEU A 29 1.07 13.99 6.73
C LEU A 29 1.33 12.72 7.53
N LEU A 30 2.46 12.67 8.26
CA LEU A 30 2.83 11.51 9.07
C LEU A 30 1.93 11.36 10.31
N GLY A 31 1.53 12.48 10.93
CA GLY A 31 0.56 12.49 12.02
C GLY A 31 -0.82 11.98 11.58
N CYS A 32 -1.31 12.44 10.42
CA CYS A 32 -2.53 11.92 9.81
C CYS A 32 -2.39 10.43 9.48
N ALA A 33 -1.25 9.99 8.97
CA ALA A 33 -1.01 8.58 8.68
C ALA A 33 -1.09 7.72 9.95
N LEU A 34 -0.47 8.15 11.06
CA LEU A 34 -0.55 7.47 12.35
C LEU A 34 -1.98 7.43 12.89
N TYR A 35 -2.68 8.56 12.87
CA TYR A 35 -4.07 8.63 13.31
C TYR A 35 -4.96 7.67 12.50
N SER A 36 -4.87 7.72 11.17
CA SER A 36 -5.63 6.84 10.29
C SER A 36 -5.26 5.37 10.45
N ALA A 37 -3.99 5.04 10.74
CA ALA A 37 -3.58 3.67 11.04
C ALA A 37 -4.21 3.16 12.35
N LEU A 38 -4.20 3.98 13.41
CA LEU A 38 -4.83 3.61 14.68
C LEU A 38 -6.36 3.44 14.52
N GLU A 39 -7.01 4.38 13.83
CA GLU A 39 -8.43 4.28 13.50
C GLU A 39 -8.72 2.98 12.74
N LEU A 40 -7.91 2.65 11.74
CA LEU A 40 -8.08 1.43 10.95
C LEU A 40 -7.86 0.16 11.78
N ILE A 41 -6.88 0.13 12.67
CA ILE A 41 -6.67 -1.00 13.60
C ILE A 41 -7.91 -1.22 14.47
N LEU A 42 -8.46 -0.14 15.04
CA LEU A 42 -9.69 -0.23 15.84
C LEU A 42 -10.87 -0.73 15.01
N LEU A 43 -11.05 -0.20 13.80
CA LEU A 43 -12.12 -0.64 12.89
C LEU A 43 -11.99 -2.12 12.50
N ILE A 44 -10.77 -2.62 12.31
CA ILE A 44 -10.49 -4.03 12.04
C ILE A 44 -10.97 -4.89 13.22
N PHE A 45 -10.59 -4.56 14.45
CA PHE A 45 -11.03 -5.34 15.62
C PHE A 45 -12.54 -5.26 15.88
N VAL A 46 -13.18 -4.13 15.59
CA VAL A 46 -14.63 -3.98 15.76
C VAL A 46 -15.42 -4.74 14.69
N THR A 47 -14.89 -4.86 13.47
CA THR A 47 -15.65 -5.42 12.33
C THR A 47 -15.43 -6.92 12.15
N PHE A 48 -14.24 -7.44 12.45
CA PHE A 48 -13.94 -8.86 12.27
C PHE A 48 -14.22 -9.65 13.55
N HIS A 49 -15.28 -10.46 13.52
CA HIS A 49 -15.57 -11.43 14.59
C HIS A 49 -14.80 -12.76 14.46
N HIS A 50 -14.16 -13.02 13.31
CA HIS A 50 -13.35 -14.20 13.06
C HIS A 50 -11.95 -13.83 12.56
N TYR A 51 -10.94 -14.10 13.39
CA TYR A 51 -9.56 -13.69 13.22
C TYR A 51 -8.70 -14.66 12.38
N ALA A 52 -9.30 -15.49 11.53
CA ALA A 52 -8.59 -16.58 10.84
C ALA A 52 -8.28 -16.30 9.34
N GLY A 53 -8.82 -15.21 8.77
CA GLY A 53 -8.66 -14.93 7.35
C GLY A 53 -7.29 -14.35 6.99
N LEU A 54 -6.72 -14.77 5.86
CA LEU A 54 -5.50 -14.18 5.29
C LEU A 54 -5.64 -12.67 5.06
N TYR A 55 -6.85 -12.21 4.71
CA TYR A 55 -7.18 -10.78 4.65
C TYR A 55 -7.00 -10.07 6.00
N PHE A 56 -7.54 -10.64 7.07
CA PHE A 56 -7.48 -10.04 8.39
C PHE A 56 -6.03 -9.85 8.84
N TRP A 57 -5.23 -10.92 8.75
CA TRP A 57 -3.83 -10.86 9.13
C TRP A 57 -3.01 -9.94 8.24
N SER A 58 -3.20 -9.99 6.92
CA SER A 58 -2.48 -9.09 6.01
C SER A 58 -2.83 -7.64 6.30
N LEU A 59 -4.11 -7.27 6.41
CA LEU A 59 -4.52 -5.90 6.68
C LEU A 59 -4.05 -5.40 8.06
N LEU A 60 -4.20 -6.23 9.10
CA LEU A 60 -3.77 -5.89 10.46
C LEU A 60 -2.26 -5.70 10.54
N LEU A 61 -1.47 -6.68 10.06
CA LEU A 61 0.00 -6.61 10.10
C LEU A 61 0.52 -5.46 9.24
N SER A 62 -0.07 -5.21 8.07
CA SER A 62 0.33 -4.07 7.22
C SER A 62 0.08 -2.72 7.88
N THR A 63 -1.04 -2.59 8.60
CA THR A 63 -1.38 -1.33 9.28
C THR A 63 -0.54 -1.14 10.55
N SER A 64 -0.44 -2.19 11.38
CA SER A 64 0.23 -2.13 12.68
C SER A 64 1.75 -2.22 12.61
N LEU A 65 2.30 -3.11 11.80
CA LEU A 65 3.74 -3.33 11.66
C LEU A 65 4.32 -2.68 10.39
N GLY A 66 3.48 -2.28 9.45
CA GLY A 66 3.92 -1.53 8.28
C GLY A 66 3.86 -0.02 8.51
N ILE A 67 2.64 0.54 8.52
CA ILE A 67 2.44 2.00 8.54
C ILE A 67 2.95 2.65 9.83
N VAL A 68 2.68 2.06 11.00
CA VAL A 68 3.05 2.68 12.28
C VAL A 68 4.58 2.78 12.42
N PRO A 69 5.38 1.70 12.25
CA PRO A 69 6.83 1.80 12.26
C PRO A 69 7.39 2.71 11.16
N GLN A 70 6.80 2.68 9.96
CA GLN A 70 7.19 3.56 8.86
C GLN A 70 7.02 5.04 9.24
N SER A 71 5.84 5.41 9.75
CA SER A 71 5.53 6.80 10.11
C SER A 71 6.39 7.28 11.28
N LEU A 72 6.56 6.45 12.31
CA LEU A 72 7.43 6.76 13.46
C LEU A 72 8.89 6.88 13.03
N GLY A 73 9.39 5.94 12.23
CA GLY A 73 10.76 5.98 11.73
C GLY A 73 11.05 7.23 10.91
N LEU A 74 10.09 7.69 10.09
CA LEU A 74 10.23 8.93 9.32
C LEU A 74 10.21 10.17 10.21
N LEU A 75 9.34 10.23 11.22
CA LEU A 75 9.34 11.31 12.21
C LEU A 75 10.68 11.37 12.95
N LEU A 76 11.18 10.22 13.42
CA LEU A 76 12.47 10.15 14.10
C LEU A 76 13.63 10.58 13.20
N LYS A 77 13.61 10.17 11.92
CA LYS A 77 14.62 10.53 10.92
C LYS A 77 14.61 12.03 10.61
N TYR A 78 13.44 12.60 10.31
CA TYR A 78 13.34 13.99 9.85
C TYR A 78 13.50 15.02 10.97
N PHE A 79 13.04 14.72 12.18
CA PHE A 79 13.17 15.62 13.35
C PHE A 79 14.40 15.35 14.21
N LYS A 80 15.28 14.43 13.80
CA LYS A 80 16.52 14.07 14.52
C LYS A 80 16.28 13.70 15.99
N LEU A 81 15.17 13.02 16.26
CA LEU A 81 14.73 12.67 17.62
C LEU A 81 15.41 11.41 18.16
N ALA A 82 16.00 10.59 17.29
CA ALA A 82 16.64 9.32 17.66
C ALA A 82 17.87 9.03 16.78
N PRO A 83 18.70 8.03 17.15
CA PRO A 83 19.81 7.60 16.31
C PRO A 83 19.35 7.26 14.89
N ILE A 84 20.16 7.65 13.90
CA ILE A 84 19.84 7.46 12.48
C ILE A 84 19.62 5.97 12.14
N TYR A 85 20.39 5.08 12.77
CA TYR A 85 20.26 3.62 12.61
C TYR A 85 18.91 3.10 13.10
N LEU A 86 18.39 3.59 14.22
CA LEU A 86 17.06 3.20 14.73
C LEU A 86 15.97 3.66 13.74
N SER A 87 16.05 4.92 13.30
CA SER A 87 15.08 5.53 12.39
C SER A 87 15.05 4.81 11.03
N VAL A 88 16.22 4.48 10.48
CA VAL A 88 16.29 3.73 9.21
C VAL A 88 15.85 2.28 9.38
N THR A 89 16.12 1.64 10.51
CA THR A 89 15.61 0.29 10.78
C THR A 89 14.09 0.27 10.82
N LEU A 90 13.46 1.20 11.55
CA LEU A 90 12.01 1.30 11.65
C LEU A 90 11.34 1.61 10.31
N THR A 91 11.91 2.53 9.53
CA THR A 91 11.40 2.83 8.19
C THR A 91 11.58 1.66 7.24
N THR A 92 12.75 1.05 7.18
CA THR A 92 12.99 -0.07 6.24
C THR A 92 12.10 -1.27 6.58
N PHE A 93 11.93 -1.58 7.87
CA PHE A 93 11.03 -2.62 8.35
C PHE A 93 9.56 -2.31 8.04
N GLY A 94 9.11 -1.10 8.40
CA GLY A 94 7.74 -0.66 8.17
C GLY A 94 7.38 -0.63 6.68
N TRP A 95 8.26 -0.08 5.85
CA TRP A 95 8.11 -0.07 4.40
C TRP A 95 7.98 -1.49 3.82
N ALA A 96 8.83 -2.43 4.22
CA ALA A 96 8.82 -3.79 3.68
C ALA A 96 7.49 -4.50 3.96
N ILE A 97 6.99 -4.39 5.19
CA ILE A 97 5.70 -4.97 5.57
C ILE A 97 4.55 -4.24 4.88
N MET A 98 4.60 -2.91 4.79
CA MET A 98 3.55 -2.09 4.19
C MET A 98 3.35 -2.40 2.70
N VAL A 99 4.43 -2.47 1.91
CA VAL A 99 4.34 -2.68 0.46
C VAL A 99 3.92 -4.12 0.11
N THR A 100 4.53 -5.12 0.74
CA THR A 100 4.10 -6.52 0.57
C THR A 100 2.66 -6.71 1.05
N GLY A 101 2.34 -6.09 2.18
CA GLY A 101 1.03 -6.07 2.77
C GLY A 101 -0.08 -5.65 1.82
N GLN A 102 0.09 -4.50 1.17
CA GLN A 102 -0.84 -3.99 0.16
C GLN A 102 -1.05 -4.97 -0.99
N SER A 103 0.04 -5.57 -1.48
CA SER A 103 -0.01 -6.55 -2.56
C SER A 103 -0.82 -7.79 -2.17
N VAL A 104 -0.61 -8.29 -0.94
CA VAL A 104 -1.33 -9.44 -0.40
C VAL A 104 -2.81 -9.12 -0.14
N VAL A 105 -3.11 -7.89 0.29
CA VAL A 105 -4.47 -7.42 0.49
C VAL A 105 -5.26 -7.39 -0.83
N LEU A 106 -4.66 -6.83 -1.89
CA LEU A 106 -5.23 -6.86 -3.25
C LEU A 106 -5.41 -8.29 -3.77
N TYR A 107 -4.44 -9.17 -3.51
CA TYR A 107 -4.54 -10.60 -3.84
C TYR A 107 -5.70 -11.28 -3.10
N SER A 108 -5.88 -10.98 -1.82
CA SER A 108 -6.98 -11.54 -1.04
C SER A 108 -8.34 -11.09 -1.58
N ARG A 109 -8.48 -9.89 -2.14
CA ARG A 109 -9.68 -9.49 -2.88
C ARG A 109 -9.83 -10.24 -4.19
N LEU A 110 -8.75 -10.39 -4.94
CA LEU A 110 -8.75 -11.13 -6.20
C LEU A 110 -9.23 -12.57 -5.99
N HIS A 111 -8.83 -13.22 -4.90
CA HIS A 111 -9.29 -14.55 -4.50
C HIS A 111 -10.82 -14.64 -4.34
N LEU A 112 -11.49 -13.56 -3.94
CA LEU A 112 -12.95 -13.56 -3.75
C LEU A 112 -13.72 -13.43 -5.08
N VAL A 113 -13.10 -12.85 -6.12
CA VAL A 113 -13.74 -12.62 -7.42
C VAL A 113 -13.34 -13.67 -8.45
N VAL A 114 -12.10 -14.17 -8.39
CA VAL A 114 -11.52 -15.08 -9.39
C VAL A 114 -11.52 -16.51 -8.87
N ARG A 115 -12.21 -17.40 -9.59
CA ARG A 115 -12.24 -18.84 -9.28
C ARG A 115 -11.08 -19.64 -9.88
N ASN A 116 -10.33 -19.05 -10.83
CA ASN A 116 -9.24 -19.75 -11.50
C ASN A 116 -7.98 -19.80 -10.61
N ALA A 117 -7.68 -20.98 -10.08
CA ALA A 117 -6.54 -21.22 -9.20
C ALA A 117 -5.17 -20.99 -9.86
N VAL A 118 -5.06 -21.13 -11.19
CA VAL A 118 -3.79 -20.93 -11.91
C VAL A 118 -3.43 -19.45 -11.90
N VAL A 119 -4.36 -18.57 -12.30
CA VAL A 119 -4.16 -17.12 -12.29
C VAL A 119 -3.83 -16.64 -10.89
N LEU A 120 -4.57 -17.14 -9.89
CA LEU A 120 -4.35 -16.79 -8.51
C LEU A 120 -2.95 -17.20 -8.03
N ARG A 121 -2.53 -18.44 -8.28
CA ARG A 121 -1.17 -18.90 -7.95
C ARG A 121 -0.09 -18.08 -8.66
N SER A 122 -0.27 -17.75 -9.94
CA SER A 122 0.67 -16.91 -10.68
C SER A 122 0.82 -15.53 -10.06
N VAL A 123 -0.30 -14.89 -9.65
CA VAL A 123 -0.25 -13.59 -8.96
C VAL A 123 0.45 -13.70 -7.61
N LEU A 124 0.17 -14.75 -6.83
CA LEU A 124 0.85 -14.96 -5.55
C LEU A 124 2.35 -15.17 -5.75
N THR A 125 2.76 -15.96 -6.75
CA THR A 125 4.16 -16.17 -7.08
C THR A 125 4.85 -14.86 -7.47
N MET A 126 4.20 -14.02 -8.29
CA MET A 126 4.71 -12.69 -8.63
C MET A 126 4.95 -11.84 -7.37
N ILE A 127 3.98 -11.75 -6.45
CA ILE A 127 4.10 -10.98 -5.21
C ILE A 127 5.27 -11.47 -4.35
N VAL A 128 5.42 -12.79 -4.19
CA VAL A 128 6.49 -13.37 -3.36
C VAL A 128 7.88 -13.14 -3.98
N VAL A 129 7.98 -13.31 -5.31
CA VAL A 129 9.24 -13.10 -6.03
C VAL A 129 9.65 -11.63 -5.97
N ASP A 130 8.73 -10.71 -6.24
CA ASP A 130 9.01 -9.27 -6.20
C ASP A 130 9.35 -8.82 -4.77
N ALA A 131 8.66 -9.33 -3.75
CA ALA A 131 8.98 -9.04 -2.35
C ALA A 131 10.43 -9.44 -2.00
N ILE A 132 10.88 -10.64 -2.40
CA ILE A 132 12.23 -11.12 -2.07
C ILE A 132 13.29 -10.36 -2.88
N ILE A 133 13.11 -10.27 -4.21
CA ILE A 133 14.10 -9.69 -5.12
C ILE A 133 14.26 -8.19 -4.87
N ILE A 134 13.19 -7.48 -4.53
CA ILE A 134 13.22 -6.03 -4.38
C ILE A 134 13.58 -5.62 -2.94
N GLN A 135 13.07 -6.30 -1.91
CA GLN A 135 13.30 -5.87 -0.53
C GLN A 135 14.72 -6.11 -0.05
N ILE A 136 15.33 -7.24 -0.42
CA ILE A 136 16.68 -7.58 0.07
C ILE A 136 17.71 -6.52 -0.37
N PRO A 137 17.82 -6.16 -1.66
CA PRO A 137 18.77 -5.13 -2.07
C PRO A 137 18.38 -3.75 -1.54
N HIS A 138 17.09 -3.43 -1.41
CA HIS A 138 16.67 -2.15 -0.82
C HIS A 138 17.17 -2.01 0.63
N ILE A 139 17.09 -3.06 1.44
CA ILE A 139 17.64 -3.06 2.81
C ILE A 139 19.15 -2.82 2.75
N VAL A 140 19.88 -3.56 1.91
CA VAL A 140 21.35 -3.44 1.79
C VAL A 140 21.76 -2.02 1.37
N PHE A 141 21.07 -1.43 0.39
CA PHE A 141 21.38 -0.07 -0.06
C PHE A 141 21.00 0.98 0.98
N SER A 142 19.89 0.80 1.70
CA SER A 142 19.45 1.70 2.76
C SER A 142 20.49 1.80 3.89
N TYR A 143 21.01 0.67 4.37
CA TYR A 143 22.09 0.67 5.38
C TYR A 143 23.44 1.09 4.79
N GLY A 144 23.73 0.73 3.53
CA GLY A 144 24.95 1.14 2.83
C GLY A 144 25.09 2.66 2.72
N VAL A 145 23.98 3.39 2.54
CA VAL A 145 23.97 4.86 2.53
C VAL A 145 24.35 5.45 3.89
N ILE A 146 24.03 4.78 5.01
CA ILE A 146 24.37 5.27 6.36
C ILE A 146 25.83 4.94 6.71
N ALA A 147 26.31 3.77 6.30
CA ALA A 147 27.64 3.26 6.66
C ALA A 147 28.77 3.84 5.81
N ASP A 148 28.47 4.41 4.63
CA ASP A 148 29.47 4.96 3.72
C ASP A 148 29.79 6.44 4.03
N ASP A 149 30.88 6.67 4.75
CA ASP A 149 31.41 8.02 5.04
C ASP A 149 31.80 8.82 3.77
N SER A 150 32.03 8.15 2.64
CA SER A 150 32.34 8.79 1.35
C SER A 150 31.09 9.23 0.56
N GLY A 151 29.90 8.81 1.01
CA GLY A 151 28.57 9.33 0.71
C GLY A 151 28.06 9.28 -0.75
N SER A 152 28.91 9.04 -1.74
CA SER A 152 28.57 9.28 -3.15
C SER A 152 28.16 8.03 -3.93
N ARG A 153 28.75 6.86 -3.64
CA ARG A 153 28.49 5.63 -4.40
C ARG A 153 27.18 4.98 -3.99
N TYR A 154 26.98 4.72 -2.69
CA TYR A 154 25.76 4.09 -2.20
C TYR A 154 24.54 4.98 -2.39
N MET A 155 24.70 6.31 -2.29
CA MET A 155 23.64 7.27 -2.60
C MET A 155 23.13 7.15 -4.04
N ARG A 156 24.04 7.15 -5.01
CA ARG A 156 23.67 7.03 -6.43
C ARG A 156 22.98 5.69 -6.72
N ILE A 157 23.48 4.59 -6.15
CA ILE A 157 22.88 3.27 -6.28
C ILE A 157 21.47 3.26 -5.67
N TYR A 158 21.32 3.82 -4.47
CA TYR A 158 20.01 3.91 -3.80
C TYR A 158 18.99 4.68 -4.62
N THR A 159 19.34 5.86 -5.17
CA THR A 159 18.42 6.65 -6.00
C THR A 159 17.97 5.91 -7.26
N ILE A 160 18.87 5.19 -7.94
CA ILE A 160 18.52 4.40 -9.13
C ILE A 160 17.63 3.23 -8.73
N TRP A 161 18.00 2.53 -7.65
CA TRP A 161 17.23 1.41 -7.13
C TRP A 161 15.83 1.82 -6.67
N GLU A 162 15.68 2.99 -6.06
CA GLU A 162 14.40 3.51 -5.61
C GLU A 162 13.41 3.68 -6.77
N LYS A 163 13.85 4.28 -7.87
CA LYS A 163 13.04 4.44 -9.08
C LYS A 163 12.63 3.09 -9.66
N LEU A 164 13.56 2.13 -9.68
CA LEU A 164 13.31 0.78 -10.17
C LEU A 164 12.27 0.07 -9.30
N GLN A 165 12.46 0.02 -7.98
CA GLN A 165 11.50 -0.64 -7.08
C GLN A 165 10.11 -0.02 -7.17
N MET A 166 10.01 1.32 -7.24
CA MET A 166 8.73 2.02 -7.34
C MET A 166 8.01 1.64 -8.64
N THR A 167 8.75 1.51 -9.74
CA THR A 167 8.20 1.10 -11.03
C THR A 167 7.75 -0.35 -11.03
N VAL A 168 8.52 -1.26 -10.40
CA VAL A 168 8.17 -2.69 -10.29
C VAL A 168 6.90 -2.86 -9.46
N PHE A 169 6.84 -2.29 -8.26
CA PHE A 169 5.65 -2.40 -7.41
C PHE A 169 4.42 -1.73 -8.03
N PHE A 170 4.58 -0.59 -8.69
CA PHE A 170 3.50 0.02 -9.47
C PHE A 170 2.97 -0.92 -10.56
N THR A 171 3.88 -1.51 -11.34
CA THR A 171 3.51 -2.45 -12.40
C THR A 171 2.77 -3.66 -11.82
N GLN A 172 3.25 -4.19 -10.70
CA GLN A 172 2.62 -5.29 -9.97
C GLN A 172 1.19 -4.93 -9.53
N GLU A 173 1.00 -3.75 -8.90
CA GLU A 173 -0.32 -3.29 -8.46
C GLU A 173 -1.28 -3.05 -9.64
N VAL A 174 -0.78 -2.52 -10.77
CA VAL A 174 -1.56 -2.34 -12.01
C VAL A 174 -1.98 -3.68 -12.59
N ILE A 175 -1.09 -4.69 -12.64
CA ILE A 175 -1.42 -6.03 -13.14
C ILE A 175 -2.54 -6.66 -12.29
N ILE A 176 -2.40 -6.64 -10.95
CA ILE A 176 -3.40 -7.22 -10.04
C ILE A 176 -4.75 -6.50 -10.22
N SER A 177 -4.70 -5.17 -10.29
CA SER A 177 -5.87 -4.32 -10.51
C SER A 177 -6.55 -4.58 -11.84
N ALA A 178 -5.78 -4.72 -12.93
CA ALA A 178 -6.32 -5.00 -14.26
C ALA A 178 -7.05 -6.36 -14.32
N ILE A 179 -6.44 -7.41 -13.75
CA ILE A 179 -7.09 -8.73 -13.66
C ILE A 179 -8.38 -8.64 -12.85
N PHE A 180 -8.38 -7.87 -11.75
CA PHE A 180 -9.57 -7.66 -10.94
C PHE A 180 -10.69 -6.95 -11.74
N LEU A 181 -10.35 -5.89 -12.47
CA LEU A 181 -11.30 -5.10 -13.26
C LEU A 181 -11.95 -5.92 -14.37
N VAL A 182 -11.16 -6.64 -15.17
CA VAL A 182 -11.66 -7.46 -16.28
C VAL A 182 -12.63 -8.54 -15.76
N GLN A 183 -12.34 -9.13 -14.60
CA GLN A 183 -13.12 -10.24 -14.06
C GLN A 183 -14.41 -9.72 -13.43
N THR A 184 -14.34 -8.54 -12.81
CA THR A 184 -15.50 -7.81 -12.30
C THR A 184 -16.44 -7.41 -13.44
N VAL A 185 -15.94 -6.84 -14.54
CA VAL A 185 -16.76 -6.47 -15.70
C VAL A 185 -17.37 -7.71 -16.34
N ARG A 186 -16.61 -8.80 -16.49
CA ARG A 186 -17.14 -10.06 -17.02
C ARG A 186 -18.28 -10.60 -16.15
N LEU A 187 -18.14 -10.57 -14.83
CA LEU A 187 -19.21 -10.98 -13.90
C LEU A 187 -20.46 -10.10 -14.03
N LEU A 188 -20.30 -8.79 -14.26
CA LEU A 188 -21.42 -7.86 -14.47
C LEU A 188 -22.15 -8.16 -15.79
N THR A 189 -21.40 -8.44 -16.86
CA THR A 189 -21.99 -8.76 -18.18
C THR A 189 -22.69 -10.11 -18.23
N LEU A 190 -22.21 -11.13 -17.48
CA LEU A 190 -22.85 -12.45 -17.45
C LEU A 190 -24.15 -12.47 -16.65
N TYR A 191 -24.34 -11.56 -15.69
CA TYR A 191 -25.54 -11.50 -14.83
C TYR A 191 -26.22 -10.13 -14.89
N PRO A 192 -26.74 -9.71 -16.06
CA PRO A 192 -27.29 -8.37 -16.26
C PRO A 192 -28.60 -8.12 -15.49
N ASN A 193 -29.29 -9.19 -15.05
CA ASN A 193 -30.60 -9.12 -14.39
C ASN A 193 -30.56 -9.06 -12.85
N ARG A 194 -29.38 -8.87 -12.23
CA ARG A 194 -29.28 -8.69 -10.77
C ARG A 194 -29.62 -7.24 -10.39
N SER A 195 -30.37 -7.08 -9.30
CA SER A 195 -30.79 -5.82 -8.63
C SER A 195 -29.87 -4.62 -8.89
N LYS A 196 -30.46 -3.44 -9.18
CA LYS A 196 -29.75 -2.14 -9.34
C LYS A 196 -28.71 -1.88 -8.24
N ARG A 197 -28.94 -2.39 -7.03
CA ARG A 197 -28.01 -2.31 -5.89
C ARG A 197 -26.68 -2.99 -6.18
N ARG A 198 -26.66 -4.17 -6.82
CA ARG A 198 -25.42 -4.91 -7.11
C ARG A 198 -24.54 -4.19 -8.13
N SER A 199 -25.16 -3.65 -9.18
CA SER A 199 -24.46 -2.85 -10.18
C SER A 199 -23.83 -1.60 -9.54
N LEU A 200 -24.55 -0.91 -8.65
CA LEU A 200 -24.02 0.24 -7.91
C LEU A 200 -22.77 -0.10 -7.08
N ILE A 201 -22.78 -1.25 -6.38
CA ILE A 201 -21.59 -1.69 -5.64
C ILE A 201 -20.43 -1.99 -6.58
N MET A 202 -20.66 -2.69 -7.69
CA MET A 202 -19.59 -2.99 -8.65
C MET A 202 -18.97 -1.71 -9.24
N TYR A 203 -19.76 -0.66 -9.52
CA TYR A 203 -19.24 0.65 -9.90
C TYR A 203 -18.41 1.31 -8.80
N GLN A 204 -18.81 1.18 -7.53
CA GLN A 204 -18.01 1.68 -6.40
C GLN A 204 -16.67 0.94 -6.29
N LEU A 205 -16.64 -0.38 -6.49
CA LEU A 205 -15.39 -1.14 -6.52
C LEU A 205 -14.47 -0.68 -7.65
N LEU A 206 -15.03 -0.39 -8.83
CA LEU A 206 -14.31 0.16 -9.97
C LEU A 206 -13.67 1.51 -9.62
N GLY A 207 -14.46 2.42 -9.02
CA GLY A 207 -14.01 3.74 -8.61
C GLY A 207 -12.90 3.70 -7.56
N ILE A 208 -13.00 2.78 -6.60
CA ILE A 208 -11.96 2.59 -5.57
C ILE A 208 -10.67 2.07 -6.18
N ASN A 209 -10.73 1.10 -7.09
CA ASN A 209 -9.53 0.58 -7.76
C ASN A 209 -8.88 1.66 -8.65
N ALA A 210 -9.68 2.47 -9.36
CA ALA A 210 -9.16 3.62 -10.10
C ALA A 210 -8.47 4.65 -9.19
N ALA A 211 -9.04 4.94 -8.01
CA ALA A 211 -8.41 5.83 -7.02
C ALA A 211 -7.05 5.29 -6.51
N ILE A 212 -6.93 3.97 -6.31
CA ILE A 212 -5.67 3.31 -5.93
C ILE A 212 -4.61 3.54 -7.02
N ILE A 213 -4.95 3.29 -8.28
CA ILE A 213 -4.04 3.49 -9.42
C ILE A 213 -3.60 4.96 -9.53
N LEU A 214 -4.53 5.91 -9.35
CA LEU A 214 -4.22 7.34 -9.38
C LEU A 214 -3.25 7.76 -8.26
N MET A 215 -3.43 7.20 -7.05
CA MET A 215 -2.49 7.43 -5.95
C MET A 215 -1.09 6.92 -6.31
N ASP A 216 -0.97 5.77 -6.96
CA ASP A 216 0.33 5.24 -7.36
C ASP A 216 1.02 6.04 -8.46
N ILE A 217 0.26 6.45 -9.48
CA ILE A 217 0.78 7.34 -10.52
C ILE A 217 1.34 8.62 -9.89
N SER A 218 0.65 9.17 -8.89
CA SER A 218 1.10 10.37 -8.18
C SER A 218 2.44 10.14 -7.46
N LEU A 219 2.61 8.99 -6.78
CA LEU A 219 3.86 8.64 -6.12
C LEU A 219 5.00 8.40 -7.13
N LEU A 220 4.69 7.76 -8.26
CA LEU A 220 5.64 7.52 -9.34
C LEU A 220 6.12 8.86 -9.94
N VAL A 221 5.21 9.79 -10.22
CA VAL A 221 5.56 11.12 -10.72
C VAL A 221 6.48 11.86 -9.75
N LEU A 222 6.15 11.88 -8.45
CA LEU A 222 7.01 12.52 -7.44
C LEU A 222 8.42 11.91 -7.36
N GLU A 223 8.50 10.59 -7.53
CA GLU A 223 9.77 9.86 -7.55
C GLU A 223 10.63 10.24 -8.76
N TYR A 224 10.05 10.28 -9.96
CA TYR A 224 10.77 10.68 -11.17
C TYR A 224 11.12 12.17 -11.19
N LEU A 225 10.40 13.01 -10.44
CA LEU A 225 10.76 14.41 -10.18
C LEU A 225 11.85 14.59 -9.11
N ASN A 226 12.36 13.50 -8.51
CA ASN A 226 13.36 13.50 -7.44
C ASN A 226 12.91 14.25 -6.15
N ILE A 227 11.60 14.34 -5.89
CA ILE A 227 11.06 15.01 -4.69
C ILE A 227 10.90 13.98 -3.55
N TYR A 228 12.02 13.41 -3.12
CA TYR A 228 12.06 12.23 -2.22
C TYR A 228 11.35 12.44 -0.87
N ILE A 229 11.63 13.53 -0.15
CA ILE A 229 11.09 13.75 1.21
C ILE A 229 9.56 13.78 1.21
N ILE A 230 8.97 14.47 0.23
CA ILE A 230 7.52 14.55 0.06
C ILE A 230 6.99 13.19 -0.43
N GLN A 231 7.66 12.56 -1.40
CA GLN A 231 7.29 11.25 -1.91
C GLN A 231 7.16 10.22 -0.78
N VAL A 232 8.14 10.10 0.11
CA VAL A 232 8.16 9.03 1.13
C VAL A 232 7.11 9.27 2.21
N SER A 233 6.89 10.52 2.58
CA SER A 233 5.84 10.90 3.53
C SER A 233 4.45 10.71 2.93
N LEU A 234 4.25 11.16 1.69
CA LEU A 234 2.98 11.01 0.98
C LEU A 234 2.67 9.54 0.68
N LYS A 235 3.69 8.73 0.37
CA LYS A 235 3.59 7.27 0.23
C LYS A 235 2.99 6.68 1.49
N THR A 236 3.57 6.96 2.64
CA THR A 236 3.09 6.44 3.93
C THR A 236 1.62 6.81 4.18
N PHE A 237 1.22 8.04 3.87
CA PHE A 237 -0.17 8.49 3.95
C PHE A 237 -1.09 7.84 2.90
N PHE A 238 -0.67 7.71 1.65
CA PHE A 238 -1.49 7.06 0.62
C PHE A 238 -1.72 5.58 0.91
N TYR A 239 -0.75 4.89 1.50
CA TYR A 239 -0.96 3.50 1.94
C TYR A 239 -2.04 3.39 3.03
N THR A 240 -2.17 4.34 3.96
CA THR A 240 -3.31 4.31 4.93
C THR A 240 -4.66 4.47 4.23
N ILE A 241 -4.74 5.38 3.26
CA ILE A 241 -5.95 5.57 2.46
C ILE A 241 -6.26 4.29 1.67
N LYS A 242 -5.26 3.70 0.99
CA LYS A 242 -5.40 2.44 0.25
C LYS A 242 -5.98 1.33 1.12
N PHE A 243 -5.41 1.11 2.30
CA PHE A 243 -5.92 0.08 3.23
C PHE A 243 -7.33 0.39 3.74
N LYS A 244 -7.65 1.66 4.02
CA LYS A 244 -8.99 2.08 4.45
C LYS A 244 -10.03 1.88 3.33
N LEU A 245 -9.67 2.21 2.09
CA LEU A 245 -10.48 1.94 0.91
C LEU A 245 -10.71 0.44 0.71
N GLU A 246 -9.66 -0.37 0.88
CA GLU A 246 -9.80 -1.82 0.76
C GLU A 246 -10.73 -2.41 1.82
N PHE A 247 -10.56 -1.97 3.06
CA PHE A 247 -11.42 -2.35 4.17
C PHE A 247 -12.88 -2.01 3.89
N ALA A 248 -13.16 -0.81 3.38
CA ALA A 248 -14.51 -0.41 2.98
C ALA A 248 -15.09 -1.29 1.85
N VAL A 249 -14.26 -1.70 0.89
CA VAL A 249 -14.66 -2.63 -0.17
C VAL A 249 -15.03 -3.99 0.40
N LEU A 250 -14.20 -4.56 1.28
CA LEU A 250 -14.44 -5.91 1.78
C LEU A 250 -15.68 -5.97 2.68
N SER A 251 -15.86 -5.02 3.59
CA SER A 251 -17.04 -4.97 4.46
C SER A 251 -18.33 -4.94 3.65
N ARG A 252 -18.30 -4.28 2.48
CA ARG A 252 -19.39 -4.35 1.50
C ARG A 252 -19.48 -5.74 0.87
N LEU A 253 -18.37 -6.31 0.36
CA LEU A 253 -18.35 -7.64 -0.28
C LEU A 253 -18.93 -8.76 0.60
N VAL A 254 -18.58 -8.80 1.89
CA VAL A 254 -19.09 -9.82 2.83
C VAL A 254 -20.60 -9.69 3.05
N SER A 255 -21.11 -8.45 3.13
CA SER A 255 -22.56 -8.21 3.19
C SER A 255 -23.31 -8.70 1.95
N PHE A 256 -22.65 -8.83 0.78
CA PHE A 256 -23.27 -9.42 -0.42
C PHE A 256 -23.41 -10.93 -0.33
N VAL A 257 -22.39 -11.64 0.19
CA VAL A 257 -22.40 -13.11 0.24
C VAL A 257 -23.39 -13.62 1.28
N ASN A 258 -23.51 -12.95 2.43
CA ASN A 258 -24.43 -13.36 3.50
C ASN A 258 -25.91 -13.07 3.20
N TYR A 259 -26.23 -12.27 2.19
CA TYR A 259 -27.63 -12.01 1.79
C TYR A 259 -28.19 -13.04 0.82
N GLU A 260 -27.32 -13.77 0.10
CA GLU A 260 -27.70 -14.83 -0.84
C GLU A 260 -28.34 -16.08 -0.17
N PRO A 261 -27.94 -16.54 1.04
CA PRO A 261 -28.62 -17.66 1.71
C PRO A 261 -30.02 -17.32 2.25
N GLU A 262 -30.30 -16.06 2.62
CA GLU A 262 -31.63 -15.67 3.13
C GLU A 262 -32.69 -15.65 2.01
N GLN A 263 -32.33 -15.27 0.79
CA GLN A 263 -33.27 -15.23 -0.33
C GLN A 263 -33.61 -16.63 -0.89
N ASP A 264 -32.64 -17.55 -0.93
CA ASP A 264 -32.92 -18.95 -1.31
C ASP A 264 -33.71 -19.68 -0.21
N SER A 265 -33.44 -19.41 1.07
CA SER A 265 -34.23 -19.98 2.18
C SER A 265 -35.67 -19.44 2.20
N ALA A 266 -35.87 -18.15 1.94
CA ALA A 266 -37.21 -17.56 1.87
C ALA A 266 -38.04 -18.06 0.67
N MET A 267 -37.40 -18.35 -0.48
CA MET A 267 -38.11 -18.94 -1.62
C MET A 267 -38.42 -20.43 -1.44
N THR A 268 -37.59 -21.17 -0.68
CA THR A 268 -37.84 -22.61 -0.40
C THR A 268 -38.95 -22.82 0.64
N VAL A 269 -39.23 -21.84 1.50
CA VAL A 269 -40.32 -21.90 2.49
C VAL A 269 -41.69 -21.51 1.89
N LEU A 270 -41.70 -20.86 0.72
CA LEU A 270 -42.91 -20.43 0.03
C LEU A 270 -43.36 -21.35 -1.12
N SER A 271 -42.68 -22.49 -1.32
CA SER A 271 -43.01 -23.55 -2.28
C SER A 271 -43.42 -24.84 -1.57
#